data_AF-A0A3D3MBC5-F1
#
_entry.id   AF-A0A3D3MBC5-F1
#
_cell.length_a   1.000
_cell.length_b   1.000
_cell.length_c   1.000
_cell.angle_alpha   90.00
_cell.angle_beta   90.00
_cell.angle_gamma   90.00
#
_symmetry.space_group_name_H-M   'P 1'
#
loop_
_entity.id
_entity.type
_entity.pdbx_description
1 polymer ?
#
loop_
_entity_poly.entity_id
_entity_poly.type
_entity_poly.pdbx_seq_one_letter_code
_entity_poly.pdbx_strand_id
1 'polypeptide(L)'
;MKYILLTVSALMLLSCRKENTKNEKKDTIAAVKAPEVIPQKEVDILKILLDEEIKESKPDEVDYKGYYVSFPNDGDSYNVTFHKIASDDFNNDGITDYIVERDSEGMLGGNANTNAQILYVIMGKNNNISEKHEILMSAPFSYNILDGISYEGGKLKASAIQNYRAYSVSADSLQSTELSFTYKDRNVYEESYLTGCVLGKWKNKKIFNTPTEYRRSIDEHNYTETLHEKYVSGNFEISAELSGCDNMEVTFDGVCKTTDTSPKSVAEKRKQFLDFLVKNTSLQKELSVISTYYLTHQPSDDFIRIGDLSFKIFTEKKKGEIEVRLVITKGNNPNQNENWDIVTRKK
;
A
#
# COMPACT_ATOMS: atom_id res chain seq x y z
N MET A 1 -21.28 31.45 -38.84
CA MET A 1 -22.55 31.13 -39.53
C MET A 1 -22.79 29.64 -39.43
N LYS A 2 -23.99 29.26 -38.97
CA LYS A 2 -24.49 27.88 -38.90
C LYS A 2 -24.68 27.32 -40.31
N TYR A 3 -24.46 26.02 -40.52
CA TYR A 3 -25.49 25.04 -40.93
C TYR A 3 -24.88 23.64 -41.01
N ILE A 4 -25.57 22.72 -40.31
CA ILE A 4 -25.49 21.27 -40.38
C ILE A 4 -26.25 20.83 -41.63
N LEU A 5 -25.79 19.80 -42.34
CA LEU A 5 -26.70 18.86 -43.00
C LEU A 5 -26.10 17.45 -43.01
N LEU A 6 -26.82 16.53 -42.35
CA LEU A 6 -26.66 15.08 -42.44
C LEU A 6 -27.08 14.59 -43.84
N THR A 7 -26.41 13.56 -44.34
CA THR A 7 -27.02 12.60 -45.26
C THR A 7 -26.65 11.18 -44.86
N VAL A 8 -27.68 10.48 -44.38
CA VAL A 8 -27.77 9.02 -44.24
C VAL A 8 -27.97 8.44 -45.64
N SER A 9 -27.30 7.33 -45.96
CA SER A 9 -27.69 6.45 -47.06
C SER A 9 -27.36 5.01 -46.72
N ALA A 10 -28.40 4.29 -46.30
CA ALA A 10 -28.50 2.84 -46.37
C ALA A 10 -29.46 2.52 -47.53
N LEU A 11 -29.09 1.61 -48.43
CA LEU A 11 -29.89 0.90 -49.45
C LEU A 11 -28.83 0.17 -50.31
N MET A 12 -28.92 -1.07 -50.78
CA MET A 12 -29.91 -2.14 -50.72
C MET A 12 -29.21 -3.45 -51.11
N LEU A 13 -29.77 -4.55 -50.63
CA LEU A 13 -29.58 -5.92 -51.11
C LEU A 13 -29.99 -6.05 -52.59
N LEU A 14 -29.20 -6.77 -53.39
CA LEU A 14 -29.69 -7.51 -54.56
C LEU A 14 -28.94 -8.84 -54.69
N SER A 15 -29.73 -9.89 -54.62
CA SER A 15 -29.44 -11.30 -54.90
C SER A 15 -29.37 -11.56 -56.40
N CYS A 16 -28.45 -12.41 -56.88
CA CYS A 16 -28.78 -13.66 -57.58
C CYS A 16 -27.55 -14.42 -58.14
N ARG A 17 -27.53 -15.73 -57.81
CA ARG A 17 -26.75 -16.88 -58.33
C ARG A 17 -26.29 -16.84 -59.81
N LYS A 18 -25.11 -17.39 -60.10
CA LYS A 18 -24.91 -18.81 -60.54
C LYS A 18 -23.43 -19.21 -60.65
N GLU A 19 -23.20 -20.52 -60.49
CA GLU A 19 -21.93 -21.27 -60.47
C GLU A 19 -21.01 -21.04 -61.66
N ASN A 20 -19.70 -21.15 -61.41
CA ASN A 20 -18.77 -21.83 -62.30
C ASN A 20 -17.70 -22.56 -61.50
N THR A 21 -17.69 -23.88 -61.65
CA THR A 21 -16.70 -24.84 -61.19
C THR A 21 -15.35 -24.60 -61.88
N LYS A 22 -14.26 -24.54 -61.10
CA LYS A 22 -12.95 -25.06 -61.50
C LYS A 22 -12.01 -25.21 -60.30
N ASN A 23 -11.36 -26.36 -60.26
CA ASN A 23 -10.44 -26.85 -59.22
C ASN A 23 -9.29 -25.88 -58.94
N GLU A 24 -9.11 -25.51 -57.67
CA GLU A 24 -7.83 -25.09 -57.13
C GLU A 24 -7.56 -25.75 -55.77
N LYS A 25 -6.27 -25.93 -55.51
CA LYS A 25 -5.63 -26.85 -54.57
C LYS A 25 -6.18 -26.76 -53.14
N LYS A 26 -6.32 -27.92 -52.49
CA LYS A 26 -6.36 -28.03 -51.03
C LYS A 26 -5.02 -27.53 -50.47
N ASP A 27 -4.98 -26.26 -50.08
CA ASP A 27 -4.03 -25.82 -49.06
C ASP A 27 -4.52 -26.37 -47.72
N THR A 28 -3.78 -27.37 -47.25
CA THR A 28 -3.89 -27.86 -45.88
C THR A 28 -3.51 -26.69 -44.97
N ILE A 29 -4.51 -26.04 -44.37
CA ILE A 29 -4.31 -25.15 -43.24
C ILE A 29 -3.68 -26.01 -42.15
N ALA A 30 -2.38 -25.83 -41.94
CA ALA A 30 -1.69 -26.38 -40.79
C ALA A 30 -2.43 -25.84 -39.56
N ALA A 31 -3.12 -26.73 -38.85
CA ALA A 31 -3.69 -26.42 -37.56
C ALA A 31 -2.55 -25.85 -36.71
N VAL A 32 -2.62 -24.55 -36.40
CA VAL A 32 -1.78 -23.94 -35.39
C VAL A 32 -2.04 -24.76 -34.14
N LYS A 33 -1.06 -25.59 -33.75
CA LYS A 33 -1.06 -26.27 -32.46
C LYS A 33 -1.34 -25.18 -31.43
N ALA A 34 -2.47 -25.30 -30.74
CA ALA A 34 -2.69 -24.55 -29.52
C ALA A 34 -1.42 -24.72 -28.66
N PRO A 35 -0.90 -23.65 -28.03
CA PRO A 35 0.25 -23.79 -27.16
C PRO A 35 -0.04 -24.91 -26.17
N GLU A 36 0.89 -25.87 -26.09
CA GLU A 36 0.84 -26.93 -25.10
C GLU A 36 0.66 -26.26 -23.73
N VAL A 37 -0.52 -26.46 -23.13
CA VAL A 37 -0.76 -26.16 -21.73
C VAL A 37 0.13 -27.13 -20.96
N ILE A 38 1.34 -26.69 -20.65
CA ILE A 38 2.23 -27.40 -19.75
C ILE A 38 1.47 -27.50 -18.43
N PRO A 39 1.18 -28.70 -17.90
CA PRO A 39 0.54 -28.84 -16.61
C PRO A 39 1.43 -28.13 -15.59
N GLN A 40 0.96 -26.99 -15.10
CA GLN A 40 1.67 -26.24 -14.08
C GLN A 40 1.70 -27.14 -12.85
N LYS A 41 2.91 -27.57 -12.46
CA LYS A 41 3.10 -28.40 -11.27
C LYS A 41 2.46 -27.66 -10.09
N GLU A 42 1.51 -28.31 -9.42
CA GLU A 42 0.78 -27.73 -8.30
C GLU A 42 1.77 -27.17 -7.27
N VAL A 43 1.63 -25.88 -6.98
CA VAL A 43 2.52 -25.15 -6.07
C VAL A 43 2.00 -25.32 -4.65
N ASP A 44 2.83 -25.89 -3.78
CA ASP A 44 2.56 -25.88 -2.34
C ASP A 44 3.01 -24.53 -1.77
N ILE A 45 2.11 -23.54 -1.82
CA ILE A 45 2.40 -22.18 -1.35
C ILE A 45 2.70 -22.15 0.15
N LEU A 46 2.02 -22.98 0.94
CA LEU A 46 2.18 -23.00 2.39
C LEU A 46 3.57 -23.52 2.76
N LYS A 47 4.09 -24.52 2.02
CA LYS A 47 5.49 -24.93 2.17
C LYS A 47 6.47 -23.79 1.83
N ILE A 48 6.24 -23.04 0.75
CA ILE A 48 7.12 -21.93 0.36
C ILE A 48 7.17 -20.88 1.48
N LEU A 49 6.01 -20.49 2.03
CA LEU A 49 5.94 -19.51 3.12
C LEU A 49 6.58 -20.02 4.41
N LEU A 50 6.39 -21.31 4.74
CA LEU A 50 7.07 -21.94 5.87
C LEU A 50 8.59 -21.98 5.71
N ASP A 51 9.08 -22.30 4.50
CA ASP A 51 10.52 -22.27 4.18
C ASP A 51 11.08 -20.82 4.29
N GLU A 52 10.31 -19.80 3.88
CA GLU A 52 10.67 -18.39 4.04
C GLU A 52 10.79 -18.00 5.53
N GLU A 53 9.84 -18.41 6.37
CA GLU A 53 9.82 -18.15 7.81
C GLU A 53 11.05 -18.74 8.53
N ILE A 54 11.49 -19.93 8.10
CA ILE A 54 12.61 -20.66 8.71
C ILE A 54 13.98 -20.08 8.29
N LYS A 55 14.06 -19.40 7.15
CA LYS A 55 15.32 -19.17 6.40
C LYS A 55 16.50 -18.61 7.22
N GLU A 56 16.24 -17.72 8.16
CA GLU A 56 17.28 -17.05 8.96
C GLU A 56 17.31 -17.50 10.44
N SER A 57 16.36 -18.34 10.84
CA SER A 57 16.12 -18.74 12.22
C SER A 57 16.38 -20.23 12.42
N LYS A 58 16.70 -20.63 13.66
CA LYS A 58 16.81 -22.04 14.03
C LYS A 58 15.56 -22.44 14.79
N PRO A 59 14.58 -23.09 14.12
CA PRO A 59 13.38 -23.56 14.80
C PRO A 59 13.71 -24.75 15.71
N ASP A 60 12.91 -24.91 16.77
CA ASP A 60 12.92 -26.09 17.63
C ASP A 60 12.16 -27.24 16.96
N GLU A 61 11.07 -26.93 16.28
CA GLU A 61 10.19 -27.90 15.61
C GLU A 61 9.68 -27.34 14.28
N VAL A 62 9.55 -28.22 13.28
CA VAL A 62 8.92 -27.90 11.99
C VAL A 62 8.00 -29.05 11.59
N ASP A 63 6.73 -28.76 11.37
CA ASP A 63 5.75 -29.70 10.81
C ASP A 63 5.25 -29.19 9.45
N TYR A 64 5.77 -29.80 8.37
CA TYR A 64 5.36 -29.50 7.00
C TYR A 64 3.95 -29.99 6.64
N LYS A 65 3.35 -30.89 7.43
CA LYS A 65 1.98 -31.36 7.17
C LYS A 65 0.94 -30.41 7.78
N GLY A 66 1.22 -29.90 8.97
CA GLY A 66 0.44 -28.87 9.63
C GLY A 66 0.80 -27.44 9.22
N TYR A 67 1.83 -27.27 8.39
CA TYR A 67 2.42 -25.97 8.01
C TYR A 67 2.74 -25.09 9.23
N TYR A 68 3.45 -25.70 10.17
CA TYR A 68 3.75 -25.17 11.49
C TYR A 68 5.25 -25.12 11.75
N VAL A 69 5.70 -24.11 12.48
CA VAL A 69 7.07 -24.00 13.00
C VAL A 69 7.06 -23.42 14.40
N SER A 70 7.91 -23.96 15.27
CA SER A 70 8.13 -23.45 16.62
C SER A 70 9.52 -22.85 16.74
N PHE A 71 9.63 -21.69 17.36
CA PHE A 71 10.89 -20.99 17.58
C PHE A 71 11.19 -20.82 19.07
N PRO A 72 12.45 -21.10 19.47
CA PRO A 72 12.92 -20.73 20.79
C PRO A 72 13.09 -19.21 20.86
N ASN A 73 12.74 -18.65 22.01
CA ASN A 73 13.02 -17.28 22.39
C ASN A 73 13.10 -17.26 23.93
N ASP A 74 14.13 -16.66 24.51
CA ASP A 74 14.54 -16.89 25.91
C ASP A 74 13.38 -16.77 26.93
N GLY A 75 12.80 -17.91 27.30
CA GLY A 75 11.65 -17.99 28.22
C GLY A 75 10.28 -17.62 27.63
N ASP A 76 10.19 -17.44 26.31
CA ASP A 76 9.02 -16.91 25.61
C ASP A 76 8.95 -17.41 24.16
N SER A 77 8.90 -18.73 23.99
CA SER A 77 8.78 -19.37 22.68
C SER A 77 7.51 -18.92 21.95
N TYR A 78 7.54 -19.02 20.62
CA TYR A 78 6.37 -18.74 19.80
C TYR A 78 6.28 -19.72 18.65
N ASN A 79 5.06 -19.89 18.16
CA ASN A 79 4.73 -20.80 17.09
C ASN A 79 4.10 -20.03 15.94
N VAL A 80 4.43 -20.41 14.71
CA VAL A 80 3.84 -19.84 13.50
C VAL A 80 3.12 -20.94 12.74
N THR A 81 1.89 -20.68 12.32
CA THR A 81 1.08 -21.56 11.47
C THR A 81 0.61 -20.83 10.22
N PHE A 82 0.46 -21.58 9.13
CA PHE A 82 -0.07 -21.06 7.88
C PHE A 82 -1.31 -21.82 7.43
N HIS A 83 -2.39 -21.08 7.12
CA HIS A 83 -3.62 -21.64 6.57
C HIS A 83 -3.99 -20.96 5.25
N LYS A 84 -4.15 -21.75 4.17
CA LYS A 84 -4.68 -21.22 2.91
C LYS A 84 -6.16 -20.89 3.02
N ILE A 85 -6.54 -19.64 2.79
CA ILE A 85 -7.94 -19.18 2.75
C ILE A 85 -8.51 -19.36 1.34
N ALA A 86 -7.78 -18.91 0.32
CA ALA A 86 -8.26 -18.92 -1.06
C ALA A 86 -7.13 -19.05 -2.08
N SER A 87 -7.52 -19.39 -3.30
CA SER A 87 -6.68 -19.36 -4.50
C SER A 87 -7.49 -18.87 -5.69
N ASP A 88 -6.99 -17.89 -6.42
CA ASP A 88 -7.63 -17.31 -7.61
C ASP A 88 -6.53 -16.67 -8.49
N ASP A 89 -6.87 -16.12 -9.66
CA ASP A 89 -5.96 -15.32 -10.47
C ASP A 89 -6.26 -13.82 -10.25
N PHE A 90 -5.62 -13.21 -9.24
CA PHE A 90 -5.98 -11.86 -8.80
C PHE A 90 -5.56 -10.79 -9.80
N ASN A 91 -4.46 -11.02 -10.53
CA ASN A 91 -3.89 -10.07 -11.47
C ASN A 91 -4.26 -10.36 -12.95
N ASN A 92 -5.00 -11.45 -13.21
CA ASN A 92 -5.43 -11.93 -14.52
C ASN A 92 -4.28 -12.27 -15.48
N ASP A 93 -3.15 -12.78 -14.96
CA ASP A 93 -1.99 -13.17 -15.77
C ASP A 93 -1.97 -14.68 -16.13
N GLY A 94 -2.98 -15.43 -15.68
CA GLY A 94 -3.13 -16.86 -15.89
C GLY A 94 -2.36 -17.73 -14.90
N ILE A 95 -1.78 -17.16 -13.84
CA ILE A 95 -1.09 -17.86 -12.76
C ILE A 95 -1.97 -17.81 -11.50
N THR A 96 -2.09 -18.94 -10.81
CA THR A 96 -2.82 -18.97 -9.52
C THR A 96 -2.05 -18.22 -8.44
N ASP A 97 -2.74 -17.27 -7.83
CA ASP A 97 -2.37 -16.51 -6.64
C ASP A 97 -3.05 -17.08 -5.39
N TYR A 98 -2.62 -16.63 -4.20
CA TYR A 98 -3.08 -17.20 -2.93
C TYR A 98 -3.39 -16.13 -1.88
N ILE A 99 -4.40 -16.41 -1.06
CA ILE A 99 -4.60 -15.73 0.22
C ILE A 99 -4.31 -16.74 1.32
N VAL A 100 -3.38 -16.39 2.20
CA VAL A 100 -2.92 -17.24 3.30
C VAL A 100 -3.02 -16.47 4.61
N GLU A 101 -3.58 -17.09 5.63
CA GLU A 101 -3.49 -16.63 7.01
C GLU A 101 -2.16 -17.11 7.61
N ARG A 102 -1.42 -16.19 8.21
CA ARG A 102 -0.25 -16.47 9.06
C ARG A 102 -0.61 -16.11 10.48
N ASP A 103 -0.64 -17.09 11.37
CA ASP A 103 -0.90 -16.90 12.79
C ASP A 103 0.36 -17.21 13.59
N SER A 104 0.76 -16.28 14.44
CA SER A 104 1.93 -16.36 15.31
C SER A 104 1.50 -16.19 16.76
N GLU A 105 1.68 -17.24 17.56
CA GLU A 105 1.24 -17.29 18.95
C GLU A 105 2.45 -17.47 19.89
N GLY A 106 2.68 -16.46 20.75
CA GLY A 106 3.64 -16.49 21.86
C GLY A 106 3.06 -17.02 23.16
N MET A 107 3.93 -17.32 24.13
CA MET A 107 3.52 -17.82 25.44
C MET A 107 2.49 -16.92 26.15
N LEU A 108 1.53 -17.55 26.85
CA LEU A 108 0.47 -16.87 27.63
C LEU A 108 -0.38 -15.88 26.80
N GLY A 109 -0.43 -16.04 25.48
CA GLY A 109 -1.26 -15.23 24.60
C GLY A 109 -0.71 -13.83 24.33
N GLY A 110 0.62 -13.61 24.44
CA GLY A 110 1.20 -12.34 24.01
C GLY A 110 2.69 -12.15 24.29
N ASN A 111 3.49 -12.15 23.23
CA ASN A 111 4.82 -11.56 23.19
C ASN A 111 4.99 -10.64 21.97
N ALA A 112 6.21 -10.14 21.74
CA ALA A 112 6.51 -9.28 20.58
C ALA A 112 6.26 -9.95 19.23
N ASN A 113 6.21 -11.29 19.18
CA ASN A 113 5.95 -12.09 18.00
C ASN A 113 4.47 -12.51 17.89
N THR A 114 3.62 -12.22 18.87
CA THR A 114 2.19 -12.57 18.80
C THR A 114 1.47 -11.66 17.81
N ASN A 115 1.03 -12.21 16.69
CA ASN A 115 0.21 -11.51 15.70
C ASN A 115 -0.44 -12.50 14.72
N ALA A 116 -1.51 -12.06 14.08
CA ALA A 116 -2.12 -12.75 12.94
C ALA A 116 -2.18 -11.79 11.74
N GLN A 117 -1.89 -12.30 10.56
CA GLN A 117 -1.85 -11.54 9.31
C GLN A 117 -2.52 -12.31 8.17
N ILE A 118 -3.14 -11.59 7.25
CA ILE A 118 -3.48 -12.10 5.92
C ILE A 118 -2.38 -11.74 4.94
N LEU A 119 -1.89 -12.73 4.23
CA LEU A 119 -0.91 -12.63 3.16
C LEU A 119 -1.62 -12.79 1.81
N TYR A 120 -1.61 -11.74 1.01
CA TYR A 120 -1.90 -11.83 -0.42
C TYR A 120 -0.60 -12.13 -1.16
N VAL A 121 -0.51 -13.31 -1.74
CA VAL A 121 0.68 -13.78 -2.44
C VAL A 121 0.39 -13.84 -3.94
N ILE A 122 1.02 -12.91 -4.68
CA ILE A 122 0.93 -12.84 -6.13
C ILE A 122 2.07 -13.65 -6.72
N MET A 123 1.74 -14.68 -7.47
CA MET A 123 2.70 -15.60 -8.05
C MET A 123 3.23 -15.06 -9.37
N GLY A 124 4.51 -15.31 -9.60
CA GLY A 124 5.17 -15.08 -10.88
C GLY A 124 5.43 -16.40 -11.61
N LYS A 125 6.05 -16.26 -12.78
CA LYS A 125 6.54 -17.40 -13.55
C LYS A 125 7.52 -18.23 -12.73
N ASN A 126 7.61 -19.52 -13.05
CA ASN A 126 8.51 -20.48 -12.41
C ASN A 126 8.26 -20.66 -10.89
N ASN A 127 7.02 -20.45 -10.43
CA ASN A 127 6.58 -20.67 -9.05
C ASN A 127 7.30 -19.78 -8.02
N ASN A 128 7.77 -18.60 -8.43
CA ASN A 128 8.36 -17.60 -7.53
C ASN A 128 7.28 -16.61 -7.09
N ILE A 129 7.38 -16.11 -5.86
CA ILE A 129 6.53 -15.00 -5.39
C ILE A 129 6.96 -13.72 -6.11
N SER A 130 6.02 -13.09 -6.82
CA SER A 130 6.23 -11.80 -7.50
C SER A 130 5.93 -10.62 -6.56
N GLU A 131 4.85 -10.72 -5.79
CA GLU A 131 4.45 -9.72 -4.81
C GLU A 131 3.87 -10.39 -3.57
N LYS A 132 4.07 -9.76 -2.41
CA LYS A 132 3.46 -10.16 -1.14
C LYS A 132 2.91 -8.89 -0.48
N HIS A 133 1.64 -8.92 -0.11
CA HIS A 133 0.96 -7.82 0.60
C HIS A 133 0.40 -8.36 1.90
N GLU A 134 0.49 -7.57 2.96
CA GLU A 134 0.19 -7.98 4.34
C GLU A 134 -0.93 -7.11 4.89
N ILE A 135 -1.92 -7.74 5.53
CA ILE A 135 -2.99 -7.09 6.27
C ILE A 135 -2.93 -7.64 7.69
N LEU A 136 -2.68 -6.78 8.67
CA LEU A 136 -2.68 -7.21 10.06
C LEU A 136 -4.11 -7.52 10.51
N MET A 137 -4.34 -8.75 10.94
CA MET A 137 -5.59 -9.17 11.54
C MET A 137 -5.63 -8.84 13.01
N SER A 138 -4.55 -9.15 13.74
CA SER A 138 -4.46 -8.86 15.16
C SER A 138 -3.01 -8.78 15.63
N ALA A 139 -2.80 -7.96 16.66
CA ALA A 139 -1.59 -7.92 17.47
C ALA A 139 -1.94 -7.27 18.82
N PRO A 140 -1.16 -7.47 19.90
CA PRO A 140 -1.44 -6.88 21.21
C PRO A 140 -1.67 -5.36 21.19
N PHE A 141 -1.03 -4.63 20.28
CA PHE A 141 -1.14 -3.17 20.12
C PHE A 141 -1.73 -2.73 18.78
N SER A 142 -2.32 -3.66 18.03
CA SER A 142 -3.10 -3.31 16.83
C SER A 142 -4.31 -2.47 17.21
N TYR A 143 -4.76 -1.57 16.33
CA TYR A 143 -5.96 -0.79 16.56
C TYR A 143 -7.24 -1.62 16.38
N ASN A 144 -7.22 -2.59 15.46
CA ASN A 144 -8.38 -3.39 15.12
C ASN A 144 -8.02 -4.88 15.19
N ILE A 145 -9.01 -5.70 15.53
CA ILE A 145 -9.00 -7.15 15.38
C ILE A 145 -9.93 -7.47 14.21
N LEU A 146 -9.43 -8.18 13.21
CA LEU A 146 -10.23 -8.70 12.10
C LEU A 146 -10.76 -10.09 12.45
N ASP A 147 -12.07 -10.27 12.30
CA ASP A 147 -12.77 -11.54 12.53
C ASP A 147 -13.70 -11.87 11.34
N GLY A 148 -14.20 -13.10 11.28
CA GLY A 148 -15.16 -13.54 10.28
C GLY A 148 -14.60 -13.53 8.85
N ILE A 149 -13.31 -13.83 8.69
CA ILE A 149 -12.62 -13.81 7.39
C ILE A 149 -13.31 -14.75 6.41
N SER A 150 -13.66 -14.23 5.23
CA SER A 150 -14.21 -15.01 4.13
C SER A 150 -13.73 -14.47 2.79
N TYR A 151 -13.62 -15.33 1.77
CA TYR A 151 -13.27 -14.92 0.42
C TYR A 151 -14.35 -15.34 -0.57
N GLU A 152 -14.99 -14.34 -1.19
CA GLU A 152 -16.10 -14.55 -2.11
C GLU A 152 -16.12 -13.49 -3.20
N GLY A 153 -16.26 -13.92 -4.46
CA GLY A 153 -16.44 -13.00 -5.59
C GLY A 153 -15.25 -12.05 -5.82
N GLY A 154 -14.02 -12.55 -5.67
CA GLY A 154 -12.81 -11.75 -5.88
C GLY A 154 -12.40 -10.88 -4.68
N LYS A 155 -13.09 -11.01 -3.54
CA LYS A 155 -12.94 -10.11 -2.40
C LYS A 155 -12.80 -10.87 -1.09
N LEU A 156 -11.89 -10.41 -0.24
CA LEU A 156 -11.81 -10.84 1.15
C LEU A 156 -12.68 -9.93 2.00
N LYS A 157 -13.52 -10.49 2.86
CA LYS A 157 -14.41 -9.76 3.77
C LYS A 157 -14.03 -10.09 5.20
N ALA A 158 -14.18 -9.11 6.08
CA ALA A 158 -13.88 -9.23 7.50
C ALA A 158 -14.71 -8.22 8.30
N SER A 159 -15.03 -8.56 9.55
CA SER A 159 -15.48 -7.60 10.56
C SER A 159 -14.25 -7.04 11.28
N ALA A 160 -14.03 -5.73 11.22
CA ALA A 160 -13.01 -5.05 12.01
C ALA A 160 -13.62 -4.54 13.31
N ILE A 161 -13.10 -5.02 14.45
CA ILE A 161 -13.54 -4.63 15.79
C ILE A 161 -12.40 -3.87 16.46
N GLN A 162 -12.70 -2.76 17.13
CA GLN A 162 -11.70 -2.02 17.90
C GLN A 162 -11.02 -2.94 18.93
N ASN A 163 -9.70 -2.89 18.99
CA ASN A 163 -8.93 -3.73 19.92
C ASN A 163 -9.08 -3.21 21.35
N TYR A 164 -9.62 -4.05 22.24
CA TYR A 164 -9.81 -3.75 23.65
C TYR A 164 -8.53 -3.39 24.40
N ARG A 165 -7.35 -3.75 23.88
CA ARG A 165 -6.04 -3.39 24.46
C ARG A 165 -5.58 -1.99 24.06
N ALA A 166 -5.99 -1.51 22.89
CA ALA A 166 -5.63 -0.18 22.38
C ALA A 166 -6.64 0.89 22.82
N TYR A 167 -7.92 0.53 22.93
CA TYR A 167 -8.99 1.44 23.32
C TYR A 167 -9.33 1.31 24.81
N SER A 168 -9.24 2.42 25.54
CA SER A 168 -9.59 2.49 26.97
C SER A 168 -11.10 2.63 27.20
N VAL A 169 -11.89 1.69 26.68
CA VAL A 169 -13.36 1.63 26.81
C VAL A 169 -13.82 0.24 27.24
N SER A 170 -15.04 0.10 27.73
CA SER A 170 -15.60 -1.22 28.04
C SER A 170 -15.77 -2.07 26.78
N ALA A 171 -15.71 -3.40 26.90
CA ALA A 171 -15.88 -4.32 25.77
C ALA A 171 -17.19 -4.07 24.99
N ASP A 172 -18.29 -3.82 25.71
CA ASP A 172 -19.60 -3.53 25.11
C ASP A 172 -19.67 -2.18 24.37
N SER A 173 -18.65 -1.33 24.52
CA SER A 173 -18.55 -0.03 23.85
C SER A 173 -17.61 -0.05 22.63
N LEU A 174 -16.93 -1.17 22.38
CA LEU A 174 -16.05 -1.31 21.22
C LEU A 174 -16.87 -1.26 19.94
N GLN A 175 -16.43 -0.41 19.02
CA GLN A 175 -17.12 -0.26 17.74
C GLN A 175 -16.59 -1.28 16.74
N SER A 176 -17.43 -1.64 15.77
CA SER A 176 -17.06 -2.54 14.69
C SER A 176 -17.57 -2.06 13.34
N THR A 177 -16.94 -2.54 12.27
CA THR A 177 -17.32 -2.24 10.90
C THR A 177 -16.95 -3.38 9.96
N GLU A 178 -17.83 -3.67 9.00
CA GLU A 178 -17.51 -4.57 7.90
C GLU A 178 -16.53 -3.93 6.91
N LEU A 179 -15.49 -4.68 6.55
CA LEU A 179 -14.46 -4.36 5.57
C LEU A 179 -14.53 -5.29 4.36
N SER A 180 -14.07 -4.79 3.22
CA SER A 180 -13.84 -5.62 2.05
C SER A 180 -12.54 -5.24 1.36
N PHE A 181 -11.71 -6.23 1.06
CA PHE A 181 -10.39 -6.06 0.45
C PHE A 181 -10.37 -6.62 -0.96
N THR A 182 -9.74 -5.89 -1.87
CA THR A 182 -9.61 -6.28 -3.28
C THR A 182 -8.19 -6.01 -3.79
N TYR A 183 -7.66 -6.95 -4.58
CA TYR A 183 -6.39 -6.75 -5.27
C TYR A 183 -6.62 -5.95 -6.56
N LYS A 184 -5.97 -4.80 -6.69
CA LYS A 184 -6.08 -3.90 -7.83
C LYS A 184 -4.83 -3.05 -7.96
N ASP A 185 -4.46 -2.68 -9.19
CA ASP A 185 -3.34 -1.75 -9.45
C ASP A 185 -2.02 -2.14 -8.75
N ARG A 186 -1.78 -3.46 -8.63
CA ARG A 186 -0.64 -4.09 -7.94
C ARG A 186 -0.59 -3.85 -6.43
N ASN A 187 -1.75 -3.76 -5.78
CA ASN A 187 -1.87 -3.54 -4.34
C ASN A 187 -3.21 -4.10 -3.79
N VAL A 188 -3.35 -4.21 -2.48
CA VAL A 188 -4.57 -4.73 -1.82
C VAL A 188 -5.31 -3.62 -1.08
N TYR A 189 -6.42 -3.15 -1.65
CA TYR A 189 -7.17 -2.03 -1.10
C TYR A 189 -8.35 -2.48 -0.28
N GLU A 190 -8.53 -1.87 0.89
CA GLU A 190 -9.83 -1.82 1.57
C GLU A 190 -10.77 -0.91 0.74
N GLU A 191 -11.95 -1.39 0.36
CA GLU A 191 -12.80 -0.72 -0.62
C GLU A 191 -13.33 0.64 -0.13
N SER A 192 -13.66 0.74 1.16
CA SER A 192 -14.16 1.98 1.74
C SER A 192 -13.10 3.08 1.72
N TYR A 193 -11.81 2.74 1.75
CA TYR A 193 -10.73 3.70 1.54
C TYR A 193 -10.80 4.34 0.16
N LEU A 194 -11.02 3.56 -0.90
CA LEU A 194 -11.09 4.06 -2.28
C LEU A 194 -12.28 5.01 -2.50
N THR A 195 -13.42 4.73 -1.87
CA THR A 195 -14.67 5.49 -2.07
C THR A 195 -14.96 6.53 -1.00
N GLY A 196 -14.39 6.38 0.20
CA GLY A 196 -14.63 7.22 1.37
C GLY A 196 -13.57 8.32 1.49
N CYS A 197 -12.30 7.94 1.44
CA CYS A 197 -11.18 8.81 1.82
C CYS A 197 -10.82 9.85 0.76
N VAL A 198 -10.49 11.08 1.20
CA VAL A 198 -9.91 12.13 0.35
C VAL A 198 -8.63 11.63 -0.33
N LEU A 199 -7.72 11.02 0.43
CA LEU A 199 -6.48 10.48 -0.13
C LEU A 199 -6.77 9.39 -1.15
N GLY A 200 -7.70 8.45 -0.86
CA GLY A 200 -8.12 7.40 -1.78
C GLY A 200 -8.55 7.93 -3.15
N LYS A 201 -9.23 9.08 -3.18
CA LYS A 201 -9.69 9.78 -4.38
C LYS A 201 -8.67 10.70 -5.03
N TRP A 202 -7.49 10.89 -4.43
CA TRP A 202 -6.49 11.83 -4.93
C TRP A 202 -5.95 11.38 -6.29
N LYS A 203 -6.20 12.18 -7.34
CA LYS A 203 -5.72 11.90 -8.69
C LYS A 203 -4.19 11.93 -8.76
N ASN A 204 -3.63 11.05 -9.58
CA ASN A 204 -2.21 10.96 -9.92
C ASN A 204 -1.25 10.57 -8.78
N LYS A 205 -1.72 10.44 -7.53
CA LYS A 205 -1.02 9.84 -6.37
C LYS A 205 0.50 10.08 -6.39
N LYS A 206 0.90 11.35 -6.53
CA LYS A 206 2.29 11.77 -6.69
C LYS A 206 2.60 13.02 -5.88
N ILE A 207 3.75 13.03 -5.22
CA ILE A 207 4.22 14.17 -4.41
C ILE A 207 5.19 14.99 -5.22
N PHE A 208 6.29 14.38 -5.68
CA PHE A 208 7.29 15.01 -6.53
C PHE A 208 6.84 15.02 -7.99
N ASN A 209 7.23 16.07 -8.71
CA ASN A 209 6.96 16.16 -10.15
C ASN A 209 7.74 15.09 -10.94
N THR A 210 8.95 14.77 -10.48
CA THR A 210 9.88 13.82 -11.12
C THR A 210 10.62 12.99 -10.06
N PRO A 211 9.96 12.05 -9.38
CA PRO A 211 10.62 11.19 -8.41
C PRO A 211 11.61 10.23 -9.09
N THR A 212 12.71 9.93 -8.41
CA THR A 212 13.66 8.88 -8.81
C THR A 212 13.20 7.49 -8.36
N GLU A 213 12.50 7.42 -7.23
CA GLU A 213 11.86 6.20 -6.73
C GLU A 213 10.40 6.50 -6.36
N TYR A 214 9.53 5.54 -6.62
CA TYR A 214 8.10 5.63 -6.37
C TYR A 214 7.57 4.28 -5.89
N ARG A 215 6.97 4.25 -4.71
CA ARG A 215 6.34 3.06 -4.15
C ARG A 215 5.01 3.41 -3.49
N ARG A 216 4.01 2.58 -3.74
CA ARG A 216 2.76 2.58 -2.99
C ARG A 216 2.69 1.30 -2.17
N SER A 217 2.13 1.39 -0.98
CA SER A 217 1.84 0.27 -0.12
C SER A 217 0.52 0.53 0.60
N ILE A 218 0.08 -0.45 1.36
CA ILE A 218 -1.02 -0.29 2.31
C ILE A 218 -0.41 -0.45 3.69
N ASP A 219 -0.78 0.46 4.58
CA ASP A 219 -0.45 0.35 5.99
C ASP A 219 -1.17 -0.86 6.57
N GLU A 220 -0.40 -1.82 7.11
CA GLU A 220 -0.95 -3.08 7.58
C GLU A 220 -1.89 -2.92 8.78
N HIS A 221 -1.76 -1.85 9.57
CA HIS A 221 -2.59 -1.57 10.74
C HIS A 221 -3.85 -0.77 10.39
N ASN A 222 -3.73 0.14 9.42
CA ASN A 222 -4.72 1.17 9.14
C ASN A 222 -5.51 0.90 7.86
N TYR A 223 -5.01 0.00 7.02
CA TYR A 223 -5.59 -0.37 5.73
C TYR A 223 -5.78 0.85 4.80
N THR A 224 -4.92 1.85 4.95
CA THR A 224 -4.87 3.04 4.09
C THR A 224 -3.62 3.00 3.22
N GLU A 225 -3.70 3.61 2.04
CA GLU A 225 -2.53 3.69 1.17
C GLU A 225 -1.47 4.61 1.78
N THR A 226 -0.22 4.13 1.78
CA THR A 226 0.97 4.94 1.99
C THR A 226 1.69 5.11 0.66
N LEU A 227 2.16 6.33 0.41
CA LEU A 227 2.93 6.68 -0.77
C LEU A 227 4.31 7.12 -0.32
N HIS A 228 5.33 6.43 -0.80
CA HIS A 228 6.72 6.77 -0.59
C HIS A 228 7.36 7.18 -1.91
N GLU A 229 8.00 8.35 -1.93
CA GLU A 229 8.76 8.81 -3.08
C GLU A 229 10.13 9.29 -2.65
N LYS A 230 11.12 9.14 -3.54
CA LYS A 230 12.44 9.76 -3.37
C LYS A 230 12.79 10.61 -4.57
N TYR A 231 13.62 11.60 -4.29
CA TYR A 231 14.28 12.44 -5.26
C TYR A 231 15.77 12.52 -4.90
N VAL A 232 16.63 12.15 -5.86
CA VAL A 232 18.09 12.22 -5.71
C VAL A 232 18.66 13.12 -6.80
N SER A 233 19.46 14.10 -6.39
CA SER A 233 20.19 14.98 -7.31
C SER A 233 21.54 15.39 -6.72
N GLY A 234 22.61 14.69 -7.12
CA GLY A 234 23.98 15.00 -6.72
C GLY A 234 24.17 14.87 -5.20
N ASN A 235 24.37 15.99 -4.51
CA ASN A 235 24.62 16.04 -3.06
C ASN A 235 23.34 16.20 -2.21
N PHE A 236 22.17 16.04 -2.83
CA PHE A 236 20.89 16.29 -2.21
C PHE A 236 19.95 15.13 -2.45
N GLU A 237 19.45 14.56 -1.35
CA GLU A 237 18.47 13.49 -1.33
C GLU A 237 17.28 13.96 -0.51
N ILE A 238 16.07 13.77 -1.04
CA ILE A 238 14.83 13.99 -0.31
C ILE A 238 13.94 12.77 -0.49
N SER A 239 13.39 12.27 0.60
CA SER A 239 12.25 11.36 0.59
C SER A 239 10.98 12.07 1.06
N ALA A 240 9.84 11.61 0.56
CA ALA A 240 8.53 12.02 1.02
C ALA A 240 7.69 10.78 1.31
N GLU A 241 7.00 10.80 2.44
CA GLU A 241 5.99 9.81 2.80
C GLU A 241 4.66 10.54 2.98
N LEU A 242 3.61 10.04 2.32
CA LEU A 242 2.25 10.52 2.43
C LEU A 242 1.36 9.37 2.92
N SER A 243 0.54 9.68 3.91
CA SER A 243 -0.43 8.74 4.48
C SER A 243 -1.73 9.44 4.87
N GLY A 244 -2.73 8.62 5.22
CA GLY A 244 -4.00 9.07 5.81
C GLY A 244 -5.25 8.71 5.02
N CYS A 245 -6.38 9.25 5.46
CA CYS A 245 -7.69 9.06 4.82
C CYS A 245 -8.29 10.40 4.41
N ASP A 246 -9.07 11.07 5.28
CA ASP A 246 -9.54 12.44 5.02
C ASP A 246 -8.50 13.45 5.47
N ASN A 247 -7.87 13.21 6.62
CA ASN A 247 -6.76 14.00 7.14
C ASN A 247 -5.45 13.45 6.59
N MET A 248 -4.75 14.28 5.81
CA MET A 248 -3.49 13.88 5.17
C MET A 248 -2.32 14.21 6.09
N GLU A 249 -1.36 13.30 6.13
CA GLU A 249 -0.05 13.54 6.73
C GLU A 249 1.02 13.36 5.66
N VAL A 250 1.97 14.31 5.61
CA VAL A 250 3.11 14.25 4.70
C VAL A 250 4.37 14.54 5.50
N THR A 251 5.32 13.62 5.45
CA THR A 251 6.66 13.80 6.00
C THR A 251 7.65 13.91 4.86
N PHE A 252 8.42 14.99 4.86
CA PHE A 252 9.58 15.17 3.98
C PHE A 252 10.85 15.06 4.80
N ASP A 253 11.79 14.22 4.36
CA ASP A 253 13.12 14.09 4.94
C ASP A 253 14.15 14.48 3.89
N GLY A 254 15.00 15.46 4.19
CA GLY A 254 16.05 15.94 3.30
C GLY A 254 17.42 15.80 3.93
N VAL A 255 18.38 15.27 3.17
CA VAL A 255 19.78 15.14 3.58
C VAL A 255 20.65 16.05 2.73
N CYS A 256 21.35 16.98 3.38
CA CYS A 256 22.30 17.90 2.77
C CYS A 256 23.73 17.54 3.17
N LYS A 257 24.54 17.03 2.23
CA LYS A 257 25.98 16.79 2.50
C LYS A 257 26.72 18.12 2.68
N THR A 258 27.27 18.35 3.87
CA THR A 258 28.04 19.55 4.21
C THR A 258 28.90 19.33 5.45
N THR A 259 30.13 19.83 5.42
CA THR A 259 31.01 19.86 6.60
C THR A 259 30.79 21.11 7.47
N ASP A 260 30.13 22.14 6.92
CA ASP A 260 29.78 23.35 7.66
C ASP A 260 28.40 23.20 8.32
N THR A 261 28.39 23.08 9.65
CA THR A 261 27.19 22.94 10.49
C THR A 261 26.93 24.19 11.35
N SER A 262 27.53 25.34 10.95
CA SER A 262 27.29 26.63 11.57
C SER A 262 25.81 27.01 11.51
N PRO A 263 25.29 27.82 12.46
CA PRO A 263 23.89 28.24 12.45
C PRO A 263 23.44 28.89 11.12
N LYS A 264 24.34 29.63 10.46
CA LYS A 264 24.08 30.24 9.15
C LYS A 264 23.92 29.18 8.06
N SER A 265 24.84 28.21 7.98
CA SER A 265 24.75 27.09 7.04
C SER A 265 23.47 26.29 7.24
N VAL A 266 23.12 26.00 8.49
CA VAL A 266 21.88 25.28 8.86
C VAL A 266 20.63 26.02 8.35
N ALA A 267 20.53 27.33 8.61
CA ALA A 267 19.41 28.13 8.13
C ALA A 267 19.33 28.17 6.59
N GLU A 268 20.49 28.27 5.93
CA GLU A 268 20.57 28.29 4.47
C GLU A 268 20.17 26.95 3.85
N LYS A 269 20.59 25.82 4.43
CA LYS A 269 20.17 24.47 4.00
C LYS A 269 18.69 24.22 4.21
N ARG A 270 18.12 24.66 5.33
CA ARG A 270 16.68 24.61 5.56
C ARG A 270 15.91 25.42 4.53
N LYS A 271 16.38 26.62 4.19
CA LYS A 271 15.79 27.44 3.13
C LYS A 271 15.87 26.75 1.76
N GLN A 272 17.03 26.20 1.41
CA GLN A 272 17.22 25.44 0.16
C GLN A 272 16.25 24.25 0.06
N PHE A 273 16.05 23.53 1.17
CA PHE A 273 15.09 22.44 1.28
C PHE A 273 13.65 22.91 1.02
N LEU A 274 13.18 23.96 1.72
CA LEU A 274 11.84 24.49 1.51
C LEU A 274 11.63 25.05 0.10
N ASP A 275 12.61 25.79 -0.44
CA ASP A 275 12.58 26.33 -1.80
C ASP A 275 12.49 25.21 -2.85
N PHE A 276 13.18 24.09 -2.62
CA PHE A 276 13.08 22.92 -3.48
C PHE A 276 11.67 22.33 -3.44
N LEU A 277 11.12 22.10 -2.24
CA LEU A 277 9.81 21.48 -2.08
C LEU A 277 8.72 22.30 -2.76
N VAL A 278 8.73 23.64 -2.60
CA VAL A 278 7.77 24.55 -3.25
C VAL A 278 7.77 24.40 -4.77
N LYS A 279 8.94 24.18 -5.40
CA LYS A 279 9.08 24.14 -6.85
C LYS A 279 8.85 22.76 -7.45
N ASN A 280 9.17 21.70 -6.72
CA ASN A 280 9.30 20.35 -7.27
C ASN A 280 8.24 19.37 -6.79
N THR A 281 7.21 19.87 -6.10
CA THR A 281 6.11 19.03 -5.61
C THR A 281 4.75 19.48 -6.17
N SER A 282 3.75 18.62 -5.99
CA SER A 282 2.33 18.88 -6.23
C SER A 282 1.65 19.65 -5.09
N LEU A 283 2.33 19.81 -3.93
CA LEU A 283 1.83 20.47 -2.72
C LEU A 283 2.27 21.95 -2.62
N GLN A 284 2.42 22.63 -3.76
CA GLN A 284 3.03 23.96 -3.85
C GLN A 284 2.31 25.01 -3.00
N LYS A 285 0.98 24.91 -2.90
CA LYS A 285 0.16 25.87 -2.15
C LYS A 285 0.47 25.78 -0.65
N GLU A 286 0.41 24.57 -0.09
CA GLU A 286 0.70 24.28 1.31
C GLU A 286 2.15 24.64 1.64
N LEU A 287 3.10 24.22 0.80
CA LEU A 287 4.52 24.49 1.01
C LEU A 287 4.89 25.97 0.88
N SER A 288 4.19 26.74 0.04
CA SER A 288 4.41 28.19 -0.06
C SER A 288 4.02 28.92 1.23
N VAL A 289 2.94 28.49 1.89
CA VAL A 289 2.53 29.02 3.20
C VAL A 289 3.62 28.73 4.24
N ILE A 290 4.10 27.49 4.29
CA ILE A 290 5.15 27.05 5.23
C ILE A 290 6.46 27.82 4.98
N SER A 291 6.90 27.90 3.73
CA SER A 291 8.14 28.62 3.36
C SER A 291 8.05 30.09 3.74
N THR A 292 6.91 30.75 3.48
CA THR A 292 6.67 32.15 3.86
C THR A 292 6.72 32.35 5.37
N TYR A 293 6.13 31.44 6.16
CA TYR A 293 6.17 31.52 7.62
C TYR A 293 7.60 31.54 8.16
N TYR A 294 8.47 30.66 7.66
CA TYR A 294 9.86 30.55 8.09
C TYR A 294 10.79 31.66 7.54
N LEU A 295 10.28 32.59 6.73
CA LEU A 295 11.04 33.81 6.40
C LEU A 295 11.17 34.77 7.59
N THR A 296 10.20 34.73 8.51
CA THR A 296 10.12 35.68 9.63
C THR A 296 10.12 35.01 11.01
N HIS A 297 10.00 33.68 11.06
CA HIS A 297 9.96 32.91 12.31
C HIS A 297 11.08 31.88 12.37
N GLN A 298 11.64 31.68 13.55
CA GLN A 298 12.54 30.55 13.82
C GLN A 298 11.72 29.26 14.04
N PRO A 299 12.27 28.07 13.77
CA PRO A 299 11.63 26.82 14.16
C PRO A 299 11.39 26.78 15.67
N SER A 300 10.30 26.12 16.06
CA SER A 300 9.95 25.85 17.44
C SER A 300 9.72 24.35 17.64
N ASP A 301 9.67 23.93 18.91
CA ASP A 301 9.36 22.56 19.28
C ASP A 301 7.85 22.23 19.18
N ASP A 302 7.02 23.22 18.91
CA ASP A 302 5.58 23.05 18.76
C ASP A 302 5.18 23.00 17.28
N PHE A 303 4.06 22.33 17.01
CA PHE A 303 3.41 22.42 15.70
C PHE A 303 2.85 23.82 15.49
N ILE A 304 3.11 24.39 14.32
CA ILE A 304 2.55 25.66 13.89
C ILE A 304 1.26 25.37 13.14
N ARG A 305 0.17 26.07 13.50
CA ARG A 305 -1.13 25.92 12.85
C ARG A 305 -1.54 27.19 12.11
N ILE A 306 -1.86 27.04 10.83
CA ILE A 306 -2.40 28.09 9.96
C ILE A 306 -3.62 27.52 9.24
N GLY A 307 -4.82 27.82 9.76
CA GLY A 307 -6.06 27.26 9.23
C GLY A 307 -6.19 25.75 9.49
N ASP A 308 -6.40 24.99 8.41
CA ASP A 308 -6.44 23.53 8.37
C ASP A 308 -5.06 22.88 8.24
N LEU A 309 -4.02 23.67 7.99
CA LEU A 309 -2.63 23.23 7.88
C LEU A 309 -1.93 23.31 9.24
N SER A 310 -1.27 22.22 9.63
CA SER A 310 -0.36 22.17 10.78
C SER A 310 0.98 21.61 10.32
N PHE A 311 2.08 22.18 10.79
CA PHE A 311 3.41 21.78 10.33
C PHE A 311 4.49 21.99 11.39
N LYS A 312 5.58 21.23 11.27
CA LYS A 312 6.77 21.37 12.10
C LYS A 312 8.02 20.99 11.30
N ILE A 313 9.05 21.82 11.42
CA ILE A 313 10.36 21.56 10.81
C ILE A 313 11.40 21.24 11.88
N PHE A 314 12.09 20.12 11.70
CA PHE A 314 13.18 19.66 12.53
C PHE A 314 14.49 19.79 11.77
N THR A 315 15.59 19.98 12.50
CA THR A 315 16.91 20.00 11.88
C THR A 315 17.92 19.31 12.80
N GLU A 316 18.56 18.27 12.29
CA GLU A 316 19.59 17.54 13.00
C GLU A 316 20.95 17.76 12.34
N LYS A 317 21.99 17.82 13.16
CA LYS A 317 23.39 17.99 12.71
C LYS A 317 24.10 16.66 12.90
N LYS A 318 24.56 16.06 11.80
CA LYS A 318 25.40 14.87 11.83
C LYS A 318 26.77 15.17 11.24
N LYS A 319 27.72 14.26 11.43
CA LYS A 319 29.08 14.44 10.92
C LYS A 319 29.06 14.38 9.38
N GLY A 320 29.25 15.52 8.74
CA GLY A 320 29.33 15.62 7.27
C GLY A 320 27.98 15.88 6.58
N GLU A 321 26.90 16.05 7.34
CA GLU A 321 25.58 16.33 6.78
C GLU A 321 24.66 17.08 7.75
N ILE A 322 23.63 17.71 7.17
CA ILE A 322 22.51 18.32 7.89
C ILE A 322 21.25 17.62 7.38
N GLU A 323 20.45 17.12 8.32
CA GLU A 323 19.16 16.50 8.03
C GLU A 323 18.05 17.48 8.38
N VAL A 324 17.06 17.61 7.49
CA VAL A 324 15.90 18.46 7.66
C VAL A 324 14.66 17.61 7.48
N ARG A 325 13.80 17.58 8.50
CA ARG A 325 12.49 16.92 8.42
C ARG A 325 11.40 17.96 8.47
N LEU A 326 10.44 17.90 7.55
CA LEU A 326 9.22 18.70 7.59
C LEU A 326 8.03 17.74 7.68
N VAL A 327 7.28 17.83 8.78
CA VAL A 327 6.02 17.12 8.96
C VAL A 327 4.89 18.10 8.70
N ILE A 328 3.93 17.70 7.87
CA ILE A 328 2.75 18.47 7.50
C ILE A 328 1.52 17.63 7.76
N THR A 329 0.54 18.16 8.47
CA THR A 329 -0.79 17.60 8.57
C THR A 329 -1.80 18.59 8.00
N LYS A 330 -2.77 18.08 7.24
CA LYS A 330 -3.87 18.86 6.67
C LYS A 330 -5.20 18.23 7.05
N GLY A 331 -5.95 18.91 7.91
CA GLY A 331 -7.22 18.44 8.42
C GLY A 331 -8.39 18.78 7.49
N ASN A 332 -9.01 17.78 6.86
CA ASN A 332 -10.26 17.97 6.11
C ASN A 332 -11.50 17.52 6.91
N ASN A 333 -11.35 16.61 7.88
CA ASN A 333 -12.44 16.06 8.67
C ASN A 333 -12.14 16.27 10.17
N PRO A 334 -12.83 17.22 10.85
CA PRO A 334 -12.58 17.51 12.26
C PRO A 334 -13.05 16.39 13.20
N ASN A 335 -13.87 15.45 12.70
CA ASN A 335 -14.34 14.30 13.48
C ASN A 335 -13.40 13.09 13.35
N GLN A 336 -12.44 13.15 12.42
CA GLN A 336 -11.42 12.11 12.29
C GLN A 336 -10.21 12.53 13.12
N ASN A 337 -10.20 12.17 14.40
CA ASN A 337 -9.05 12.46 15.26
C ASN A 337 -7.81 11.66 14.82
N GLU A 338 -8.05 10.48 14.25
CA GLU A 338 -7.01 9.48 14.00
C GLU A 338 -7.23 8.79 12.66
N ASN A 339 -6.14 8.56 11.92
CA ASN A 339 -6.23 7.94 10.58
C ASN A 339 -6.64 6.46 10.62
N TRP A 340 -6.43 5.82 11.77
CA TRP A 340 -6.68 4.41 12.03
C TRP A 340 -8.11 4.10 12.50
N ASP A 341 -8.93 5.11 12.78
CA ASP A 341 -10.29 4.91 13.29
C ASP A 341 -11.27 4.55 12.15
N ILE A 342 -11.19 3.30 11.70
CA ILE A 342 -11.85 2.81 10.49
C ILE A 342 -13.37 2.87 10.54
N VAL A 343 -13.95 2.78 11.75
CA VAL A 343 -15.40 2.88 11.99
C VAL A 343 -15.96 4.26 11.60
N THR A 344 -15.13 5.31 11.60
CA THR A 344 -15.54 6.68 11.23
C THR A 344 -15.50 6.97 9.73
N ARG A 345 -14.96 6.04 8.92
CA ARG A 345 -14.86 6.20 7.46
C ARG A 345 -16.22 6.05 6.75
N LYS A 346 -17.19 5.41 7.41
CA LYS A 346 -18.58 5.32 6.94
C LYS A 346 -19.29 6.66 7.18
N LYS A 347 -19.61 7.37 6.10
CA LYS A 347 -20.55 8.50 6.11
C LYS A 347 -21.76 8.18 5.26
#